data_AF-A0AAD1NNU7-F1
#
_entry.id   AF-A0AAD1NNU7-F1
#
_cell.length_a   1.000
_cell.length_b   1.000
_cell.length_c   1.000
_cell.angle_alpha   90.00
_cell.angle_beta   90.00
_cell.angle_gamma   90.00
#
_symmetry.space_group_name_H-M   'P 1'
#
loop_
_entity.id
_entity.type
_entity.pdbx_description
1 polymer ?
#
loop_
_entity_poly.entity_id
_entity_poly.type
_entity_poly.pdbx_seq_one_letter_code
_entity_poly.pdbx_strand_id
1 'polypeptide(L)' 'MTDKSAALCPVCRQANQCAMAAGTDPALCWCMQADFSYLELALRNIPRHSCICSRCLQELKQEKSTVPKS' A
#
# COMPACT_ATOMS: atom_id res chain seq x y z
N MET A 1 13.35 17.93 4.72
CA MET A 1 12.16 17.52 5.49
C MET A 1 11.87 16.08 5.12
N THR A 2 12.36 15.12 5.92
CA THR A 2 12.17 13.69 5.63
C THR A 2 10.88 13.27 6.33
N ASP A 3 9.79 13.23 5.58
CA ASP A 3 8.49 12.84 6.13
C ASP A 3 8.51 11.35 6.48
N LYS A 4 8.83 11.04 7.74
CA LYS A 4 8.83 9.68 8.30
C LYS A 4 7.48 8.97 8.14
N SER A 5 6.38 9.73 7.99
CA SER A 5 5.04 9.18 7.82
C SER A 5 4.88 8.54 6.44
N ALA A 6 5.60 9.01 5.42
CA ALA A 6 5.61 8.42 4.08
C ALA A 6 6.20 7.00 4.02
N ALA A 7 6.96 6.59 5.05
CA ALA A 7 7.53 5.23 5.16
C ALA A 7 6.61 4.24 5.89
N LEU A 8 5.48 4.70 6.45
CA LEU A 8 4.54 3.86 7.18
C LEU A 8 3.30 3.59 6.33
N CYS A 9 2.83 2.35 6.39
CA CYS A 9 1.58 1.94 5.78
C CYS A 9 0.42 2.59 6.55
N PRO A 10 -0.50 3.32 5.88
CA PRO A 10 -1.64 3.94 6.54
C PRO A 10 -2.66 2.91 7.09
N VAL A 11 -2.62 1.65 6.62
CA VAL A 11 -3.53 0.58 7.06
C VAL A 11 -3.04 -0.04 8.38
N CYS A 12 -1.81 -0.53 8.42
CA CYS A 12 -1.28 -1.29 9.57
C CYS A 12 -0.22 -0.54 10.39
N ARG A 13 0.15 0.68 9.99
CA ARG A 13 1.17 1.54 10.65
C ARG A 13 2.58 0.93 10.71
N GLN A 14 2.84 -0.16 9.98
CA GLN A 14 4.15 -0.78 9.80
C GLN A 14 4.90 -0.19 8.60
N ALA A 15 6.19 -0.51 8.45
CA ALA A 15 6.97 -0.07 7.28
C ALA A 15 6.31 -0.49 5.96
N ASN A 16 6.12 0.46 5.04
CA ASN A 16 5.53 0.21 3.72
C ASN A 16 6.54 -0.21 2.65
N GLN A 17 7.83 -0.21 2.99
CA GLN A 17 8.94 -0.58 2.09
C GLN A 17 8.98 0.28 0.81
N CYS A 18 8.53 1.53 0.89
CA CYS A 18 8.57 2.46 -0.23
C CYS A 18 10.00 2.94 -0.48
N ALA A 19 10.55 2.64 -1.66
CA ALA A 19 11.89 3.07 -2.06
C ALA A 19 12.02 4.61 -2.09
N MET A 20 10.97 5.31 -2.54
CA MET A 20 10.95 6.78 -2.54
C MET A 20 11.03 7.35 -1.11
N ALA A 21 10.31 6.75 -0.16
CA ALA A 21 10.35 7.17 1.24
C ALA A 21 11.71 6.85 1.91
N ALA A 22 12.39 5.81 1.43
CA ALA A 22 13.75 5.45 1.84
C ALA A 22 14.83 6.30 1.14
N GLY A 23 14.48 7.17 0.19
CA GLY A 23 15.44 7.96 -0.58
C GLY A 23 16.24 7.13 -1.59
N THR A 24 15.75 5.97 -1.98
CA THR A 24 16.36 5.09 -2.98
C THR A 24 15.58 5.14 -4.31
N ASP A 25 16.11 4.49 -5.34
CA ASP A 25 15.53 4.48 -6.69
C ASP A 25 14.05 4.03 -6.66
N PRO A 26 13.11 4.88 -7.12
CA PRO A 26 11.69 4.53 -7.22
C PRO A 26 11.42 3.27 -8.05
N ALA A 27 12.25 2.99 -9.06
CA ALA A 27 12.13 1.81 -9.91
C ALA A 27 12.31 0.49 -9.14
N LEU A 28 13.02 0.54 -8.01
CA LEU A 28 13.23 -0.60 -7.11
C LEU A 28 12.08 -0.78 -6.11
N CYS A 29 11.12 0.14 -6.06
CA CYS A 29 10.00 0.03 -5.15
C CYS A 29 9.12 -1.17 -5.53
N TRP A 30 8.79 -2.02 -4.57
CA TRP A 30 7.92 -3.18 -4.81
C TRP A 30 6.57 -2.78 -5.42
N CYS A 31 6.07 -1.56 -5.12
CA CYS A 31 4.80 -1.08 -5.66
C CYS A 31 4.85 -0.85 -7.17
N MET A 32 6.01 -0.65 -7.78
CA MET A 32 6.13 -0.53 -9.25
C MET A 32 5.80 -1.83 -9.98
N GLN A 33 5.91 -2.97 -9.29
CA GLN A 33 5.65 -4.30 -9.85
C GLN A 33 4.31 -4.88 -9.37
N ALA A 34 3.59 -4.16 -8.51
CA ALA A 34 2.36 -4.63 -7.92
C ALA A 34 1.13 -4.18 -8.72
N ASP A 35 0.14 -5.05 -8.79
CA ASP A 35 -1.16 -4.71 -9.37
C ASP A 35 -2.02 -3.98 -8.34
N PHE A 36 -2.44 -2.76 -8.68
CA PHE A 36 -3.34 -1.91 -7.89
C PHE A 36 -4.71 -1.74 -8.56
N SER A 37 -5.00 -2.43 -9.65
CA SER A 37 -6.25 -2.26 -10.42
C SER A 37 -7.50 -2.56 -9.58
N TYR A 38 -7.38 -3.40 -8.54
CA TYR A 38 -8.46 -3.69 -7.61
C TYR A 38 -8.57 -2.68 -6.46
N LEU A 39 -7.62 -1.75 -6.28
CA LEU A 39 -7.62 -0.82 -5.15
C LEU A 39 -8.55 0.38 -5.32
N GLU A 40 -8.97 0.73 -6.54
CA GLU A 40 -9.87 1.87 -6.77
C GLU A 40 -11.17 1.81 -5.96
N LEU A 41 -11.68 0.60 -5.69
CA LEU A 41 -12.88 0.44 -4.86
C LEU A 41 -12.57 0.28 -3.36
N ALA A 42 -11.36 -0.15 -2.99
CA ALA A 42 -10.99 -0.45 -1.60
C ALA A 42 -10.36 0.76 -0.87
N LEU A 43 -9.73 1.68 -1.61
CA LEU A 43 -8.97 2.80 -1.04
C LEU A 43 -9.74 4.13 -0.99
N ARG A 44 -11.08 4.15 -0.99
CA ARG A 44 -11.83 5.44 -0.95
C ARG A 44 -11.40 6.38 0.17
N ASN A 45 -10.86 5.83 1.26
CA ASN A 45 -10.40 6.59 2.44
C ASN A 45 -8.87 6.66 2.59
N ILE A 46 -8.08 6.16 1.63
CA ILE A 46 -6.61 6.30 1.66
C ILE A 46 -6.21 7.47 0.76
N PRO A 47 -5.32 8.37 1.23
CA PRO A 47 -4.88 9.49 0.41
C PRO A 47 -4.28 8.97 -0.91
N ARG A 48 -4.63 9.63 -2.03
CA ARG A 48 -4.21 9.25 -3.40
C ARG A 48 -2.69 9.18 -3.64
N HIS A 49 -1.88 9.50 -2.64
CA HIS A 49 -0.42 9.51 -2.69
C HIS A 49 0.25 8.79 -1.50
N SER A 50 -0.49 7.94 -0.77
CA SER A 50 0.08 7.16 0.34
C SER A 50 0.44 5.75 -0.11
N CYS A 51 1.70 5.36 0.08
CA CYS A 51 2.13 3.98 -0.17
C CYS A 51 1.61 3.05 0.94
N ILE A 52 0.86 2.02 0.56
CA ILE A 52 0.53 0.89 1.44
C ILE A 52 1.67 -0.12 1.46
N CYS A 53 1.61 -1.17 2.30
CA CYS A 53 2.58 -2.28 2.25
C CYS A 53 2.02 -3.47 1.44
N SER A 54 2.90 -4.34 0.95
CA SER A 54 2.54 -5.52 0.16
C SER A 54 1.58 -6.46 0.90
N ARG A 55 1.74 -6.60 2.21
CA ARG A 55 0.84 -7.38 3.07
C ARG A 55 -0.59 -6.84 3.02
N CYS A 56 -0.78 -5.57 3.32
CA CYS A 56 -2.12 -4.98 3.31
C CYS A 56 -2.71 -4.96 1.90
N LEU A 57 -1.88 -4.80 0.86
CA LEU A 57 -2.32 -4.95 -0.53
C LEU A 57 -2.90 -6.36 -0.77
N GLN A 58 -2.21 -7.41 -0.33
CA GLN A 58 -2.67 -8.79 -0.47
C GLN A 58 -3.92 -9.10 0.36
N GLU A 59 -4.03 -8.58 1.58
CA GLU A 59 -5.21 -8.74 2.44
C GLU A 59 -6.44 -8.07 1.81
N LEU A 60 -6.29 -6.84 1.28
CA LEU A 60 -7.36 -6.14 0.56
C LEU A 60 -7.78 -6.85 -0.74
N LYS A 61 -6.84 -7.54 -1.40
CA LYS A 61 -7.14 -8.39 -2.56
C LYS A 61 -8.05 -9.56 -2.16
N GLN A 62 -7.80 -10.16 -0.99
CA GLN A 62 -8.55 -11.31 -0.49
C GLN A 62 -9.94 -10.93 0.03
N GLU A 63 -10.09 -9.79 0.71
CA GLU A 63 -11.42 -9.35 1.20
C GLU A 63 -12.45 -9.17 0.08
N LYS A 64 -12.03 -8.79 -1.12
CA LYS A 64 -12.93 -8.74 -2.29
C LYS A 64 -13.27 -10.11 -2.86
N SER A 65 -12.39 -11.09 -2.67
CA SER A 65 -12.64 -12.48 -3.07
C SER A 65 -13.46 -13.24 -2.02
N THR A 66 -13.52 -12.73 -0.79
CA THR A 66 -14.28 -13.31 0.31
C THR A 66 -15.29 -12.31 0.87
N VAL A 67 -16.49 -12.31 0.31
CA VAL A 67 -17.68 -12.09 1.14
C VAL A 67 -17.60 -13.13 2.26
N PRO A 68 -17.49 -12.76 3.55
CA PRO A 68 -17.65 -13.72 4.63
C PRO A 68 -19.08 -14.22 4.56
N LYS A 69 -19.24 -15.47 4.14
CA LYS A 69 -20.43 -16.25 4.46
C LYS A 69 -20.37 -16.50 5.97
N SER A 70 -20.98 -15.62 6.75
CA SER A 70 -21.43 -15.90 8.12
C SER A 70 -22.93 -15.75 8.16
#